data_AF-A0AAW6TV32-F1
#
_entry.id   AF-A0AAW6TV32-F1
#
_cell.length_a   1.000
_cell.length_b   1.000
_cell.length_c   1.000
_cell.angle_alpha   90.00
_cell.angle_beta   90.00
_cell.angle_gamma   90.00
#
_symmetry.space_group_name_H-M   'P 1'
#
loop_
_entity.id
_entity.type
_entity.pdbx_description
1 polymer ?
#
loop_
_entity_poly.entity_id
_entity_poly.type
_entity_poly.pdbx_seq_one_letter_code
_entity_poly.pdbx_strand_id
1 'polypeptide(L)'
;MGMQRFLEGRMSFVRDLLRSDVDVTYGDIVLVTCAVLSACAAHRWPRAGRDSDKKKFTRLLIEHSAPEFRTSWISIPSLLNDGLIGEGETPWGTPGSECRIFCDDEIDLALQEAVARFPQITPQKIREYSYASLIYKLLRCAYSHEYRPHVSINEVEASRREARISYIGRISANGTERRVSFHLEYLIRLAEYHVSILP
;
A
#
# COMPACT_ATOMS: atom_id res chain seq x y z
N MET A 1 -24.38 17.77 -7.89
CA MET A 1 -23.11 17.81 -7.13
C MET A 1 -22.10 16.99 -7.93
N GLY A 2 -20.96 17.56 -8.34
CA GLY A 2 -19.97 16.84 -9.15
C GLY A 2 -19.27 15.72 -8.36
N MET A 3 -18.77 14.69 -9.05
CA MET A 3 -18.04 13.56 -8.45
C MET A 3 -16.87 14.04 -7.58
N GLN A 4 -16.08 14.99 -8.09
CA GLN A 4 -14.96 15.56 -7.34
C GLN A 4 -15.39 16.15 -5.99
N ARG A 5 -16.37 17.05 -5.98
CA ARG A 5 -16.90 17.65 -4.73
C ARG A 5 -17.45 16.61 -3.75
N PHE A 6 -18.06 15.54 -4.26
CA PHE A 6 -18.53 14.43 -3.42
C PHE A 6 -17.36 13.72 -2.72
N LEU A 7 -16.28 13.43 -3.45
CA LEU A 7 -15.09 12.75 -2.94
C LEU A 7 -14.23 13.66 -2.04
N GLU A 8 -14.13 14.95 -2.34
CA GLU A 8 -13.53 15.96 -1.46
C GLU A 8 -14.22 15.96 -0.09
N GLY A 9 -15.56 15.88 -0.07
CA GLY A 9 -16.32 15.75 1.17
C GLY A 9 -16.02 14.46 1.96
N ARG A 10 -15.65 13.36 1.27
CA ARG A 10 -15.23 12.13 1.95
C ARG A 10 -13.83 12.26 2.55
N MET A 11 -12.92 12.95 1.86
CA MET A 11 -11.58 13.21 2.40
C MET A 11 -11.62 14.20 3.57
N SER A 12 -12.46 15.25 3.50
CA SER A 12 -12.73 16.12 4.65
C SER A 12 -13.24 15.31 5.84
N PHE A 13 -14.21 14.42 5.61
CA PHE A 13 -14.73 13.55 6.67
C PHE A 13 -13.63 12.67 7.30
N VAL A 14 -12.72 12.09 6.51
CA VAL A 14 -11.57 11.35 7.04
C VAL A 14 -10.67 12.23 7.93
N ARG A 15 -10.39 13.46 7.51
CA ARG A 15 -9.60 14.42 8.31
C ARG A 15 -10.32 14.83 9.61
N ASP A 16 -11.63 14.99 9.54
CA ASP A 16 -12.47 15.33 10.70
C ASP A 16 -12.50 14.17 11.70
N LEU A 17 -12.64 12.92 11.23
CA LEU A 17 -12.56 11.72 12.07
C LEU A 17 -11.26 11.67 12.87
N LEU A 18 -10.12 11.88 12.20
CA LEU A 18 -8.80 11.88 12.84
C LEU A 18 -8.61 13.00 13.88
N ARG A 19 -9.40 14.07 13.82
CA ARG A 19 -9.36 15.21 14.75
C ARG A 19 -10.45 15.16 15.82
N SER A 20 -11.41 14.26 15.68
CA SER A 20 -12.56 14.15 16.56
C SER A 20 -12.24 13.30 17.79
N ASP A 21 -13.09 13.42 18.81
CA ASP A 21 -13.04 12.55 20.00
C ASP A 21 -13.73 11.18 19.76
N VAL A 22 -14.12 10.88 18.52
CA VAL A 22 -14.69 9.58 18.17
C VAL A 22 -13.57 8.55 18.13
N ASP A 23 -13.80 7.39 18.74
CA ASP A 23 -12.89 6.25 18.62
C ASP A 23 -12.94 5.70 17.20
N VAL A 24 -11.85 5.88 16.45
CA VAL A 24 -11.74 5.51 15.04
C VAL A 24 -10.51 4.64 14.87
N THR A 25 -10.70 3.48 14.22
CA THR A 25 -9.62 2.53 13.99
C THR A 25 -8.88 2.82 12.69
N TYR A 26 -7.68 2.25 12.54
CA TYR A 26 -6.94 2.25 11.28
C TYR A 26 -7.79 1.71 10.11
N GLY A 27 -8.55 0.64 10.37
CA GLY A 27 -9.43 0.01 9.38
C GLY A 27 -10.52 0.96 8.87
N ASP A 28 -11.13 1.77 9.75
CA ASP A 28 -12.17 2.73 9.36
C ASP A 28 -11.64 3.78 8.37
N ILE A 29 -10.46 4.33 8.67
CA ILE A 29 -9.80 5.32 7.81
C ILE A 29 -9.41 4.68 6.47
N VAL A 30 -8.83 3.48 6.51
CA VAL A 30 -8.42 2.76 5.30
C VAL A 30 -9.62 2.42 4.42
N LEU A 31 -10.75 2.01 5.00
CA LEU A 31 -11.96 1.65 4.28
C LEU A 31 -12.49 2.84 3.48
N VAL A 32 -12.63 4.00 4.13
CA VAL A 32 -13.10 5.22 3.45
C VAL A 32 -12.09 5.68 2.39
N THR A 33 -10.81 5.68 2.71
CA THR A 33 -9.74 6.12 1.80
C THR A 33 -9.64 5.22 0.56
N CYS A 34 -9.72 3.90 0.74
CA CYS A 34 -9.72 2.94 -0.37
C CYS A 34 -11.00 3.03 -1.21
N ALA A 35 -12.15 3.35 -0.61
CA ALA A 35 -13.38 3.61 -1.34
C ALA A 35 -13.26 4.86 -2.22
N VAL A 36 -12.64 5.93 -1.73
CA VAL A 36 -12.35 7.14 -2.51
C VAL A 36 -11.43 6.82 -3.69
N LEU A 37 -10.31 6.12 -3.47
CA LEU A 37 -9.42 5.69 -4.55
C LEU A 37 -10.13 4.81 -5.59
N SER A 38 -11.00 3.89 -5.13
CA SER A 38 -11.80 3.04 -6.01
C SER A 38 -12.78 3.86 -6.84
N ALA A 39 -13.41 4.88 -6.25
CA ALA A 39 -14.30 5.80 -6.96
C ALA A 39 -13.54 6.63 -8.00
N CYS A 40 -12.33 7.11 -7.68
CA CYS A 40 -11.47 7.80 -8.65
C CYS A 40 -11.12 6.90 -9.84
N ALA A 41 -10.78 5.64 -9.59
CA ALA A 41 -10.47 4.66 -10.64
C ALA A 41 -11.71 4.38 -11.51
N ALA A 42 -12.87 4.15 -10.88
CA ALA A 42 -14.13 3.91 -11.58
C ALA A 42 -14.55 5.12 -12.43
N HIS A 43 -14.38 6.34 -11.93
CA HIS A 43 -14.71 7.56 -12.64
C HIS A 43 -13.83 7.76 -13.89
N ARG A 44 -12.53 7.45 -13.79
CA ARG A 44 -11.59 7.57 -14.91
C ARG A 44 -11.84 6.50 -16.00
N TRP A 45 -12.35 5.32 -15.62
CA TRP A 45 -12.72 4.26 -16.54
C TRP A 45 -14.17 3.79 -16.33
N PRO A 46 -15.17 4.62 -16.72
CA PRO A 46 -16.57 4.42 -16.39
C PRO A 46 -17.23 3.28 -17.19
N ARG A 47 -16.66 2.92 -18.34
CA ARG A 47 -17.19 1.82 -19.16
C ARG A 47 -16.88 0.46 -18.51
N ALA A 48 -17.84 -0.45 -18.64
CA ALA A 48 -17.64 -1.89 -18.47
C ALA A 48 -16.71 -2.42 -19.59
N GLY A 49 -15.43 -2.06 -19.52
CA GLY A 49 -14.38 -2.68 -20.31
C GLY A 49 -13.96 -4.02 -19.68
N ARG A 50 -13.19 -4.82 -20.44
CA ARG A 50 -12.63 -6.11 -19.99
C ARG A 50 -11.72 -6.02 -18.76
N ASP A 51 -11.32 -4.82 -18.36
CA ASP A 51 -10.38 -4.61 -17.27
C ASP A 51 -11.09 -4.81 -15.93
N SER A 52 -10.59 -5.77 -15.15
CA SER A 52 -11.05 -6.02 -13.80
C SER A 52 -10.86 -4.79 -12.91
N ASP A 53 -11.69 -4.69 -11.87
CA ASP A 53 -11.60 -3.65 -10.85
C ASP A 53 -10.17 -3.52 -10.28
N LYS A 54 -9.51 -4.64 -9.99
CA LYS A 54 -8.08 -4.70 -9.65
C LYS A 54 -7.20 -3.95 -10.64
N LYS A 55 -7.37 -4.23 -11.93
CA LYS A 55 -6.55 -3.62 -12.98
C LYS A 55 -6.79 -2.11 -13.06
N LYS A 56 -8.05 -1.65 -12.96
CA LYS A 56 -8.37 -0.21 -12.93
C LYS A 56 -7.76 0.48 -11.71
N PHE A 57 -7.87 -0.13 -10.54
CA PHE A 57 -7.34 0.43 -9.30
C PHE A 57 -5.81 0.53 -9.33
N THR A 58 -5.12 -0.57 -9.65
CA THR A 58 -3.64 -0.53 -9.70
C THR A 58 -3.14 0.37 -10.81
N ARG A 59 -3.84 0.43 -11.95
CA ARG A 59 -3.54 1.35 -13.05
C ARG A 59 -3.69 2.81 -12.63
N LEU A 60 -4.75 3.18 -11.90
CA LEU A 60 -4.89 4.52 -11.33
C LEU A 60 -3.63 4.90 -10.57
N LEU A 61 -3.24 4.03 -9.63
CA LEU A 61 -2.12 4.32 -8.75
C LEU A 61 -0.79 4.36 -9.49
N ILE A 62 -0.53 3.46 -10.44
CA ILE A 62 0.76 3.41 -11.14
C ILE A 62 0.89 4.51 -12.20
N GLU A 63 -0.16 4.76 -12.99
CA GLU A 63 -0.07 5.65 -14.17
C GLU A 63 -0.40 7.11 -13.84
N HIS A 64 -1.17 7.38 -12.78
CA HIS A 64 -1.66 8.73 -12.50
C HIS A 64 -1.17 9.32 -11.19
N SER A 65 -0.50 8.57 -10.31
CA SER A 65 0.11 9.15 -9.10
C SER A 65 1.34 9.96 -9.44
N ALA A 66 1.58 11.03 -8.68
CA ALA A 66 2.84 11.76 -8.76
C ALA A 66 4.03 10.85 -8.36
N PRO A 67 5.22 11.02 -8.96
CA PRO A 67 6.36 10.12 -8.76
C PRO A 67 6.78 9.92 -7.30
N GLU A 68 6.61 10.94 -6.45
CA GLU A 68 6.93 10.94 -5.02
C GLU A 68 6.10 9.94 -4.20
N PHE A 69 4.91 9.54 -4.69
CA PHE A 69 4.10 8.52 -4.03
C PHE A 69 4.66 7.11 -4.22
N ARG A 70 5.57 6.93 -5.19
CA ARG A 70 6.31 5.68 -5.43
C ARG A 70 5.41 4.44 -5.55
N THR A 71 4.20 4.59 -6.09
CA THR A 71 3.19 3.51 -6.13
C THR A 71 3.62 2.29 -6.95
N SER A 72 4.62 2.43 -7.82
CA SER A 72 5.24 1.36 -8.61
C SER A 72 6.46 0.72 -7.93
N TRP A 73 6.90 1.22 -6.77
CA TRP A 73 7.99 0.64 -6.00
C TRP A 73 7.58 -0.70 -5.39
N ILE A 74 8.57 -1.58 -5.25
CA ILE A 74 8.40 -2.97 -4.86
C ILE A 74 8.76 -3.13 -3.39
N SER A 75 7.81 -3.64 -2.62
CA SER A 75 8.04 -4.07 -1.24
C SER A 75 8.92 -5.32 -1.24
N ILE A 76 10.20 -5.15 -0.93
CA ILE A 76 11.13 -6.27 -0.84
C ILE A 76 10.76 -7.20 0.33
N PRO A 77 10.31 -6.71 1.51
CA PRO A 77 9.88 -7.60 2.59
C PRO A 77 8.70 -8.48 2.22
N SER A 78 7.80 -8.00 1.35
CA SER A 78 6.70 -8.83 0.87
C SER A 78 7.16 -9.92 -0.10
N LEU A 79 8.22 -9.70 -0.89
CA LEU A 79 8.85 -10.76 -1.69
C LEU A 79 9.48 -11.83 -0.78
N LEU A 80 10.16 -11.40 0.29
CA LEU A 80 10.78 -12.28 1.27
C LEU A 80 9.74 -13.15 1.98
N ASN A 81 8.64 -12.57 2.47
CA ASN A 81 7.59 -13.31 3.17
C ASN A 81 6.95 -14.41 2.30
N ASP A 82 6.85 -14.18 0.99
CA ASP A 82 6.31 -15.16 0.05
C ASP A 82 7.38 -16.17 -0.43
N GLY A 83 8.59 -16.13 0.14
CA GLY A 83 9.68 -17.07 -0.15
C GLY A 83 10.28 -16.94 -1.54
N LEU A 84 10.08 -15.80 -2.21
CA LEU A 84 10.59 -15.56 -3.57
C LEU A 84 12.08 -15.15 -3.58
N ILE A 85 12.55 -14.65 -2.45
CA ILE A 85 13.95 -14.28 -2.18
C ILE A 85 14.30 -14.75 -0.77
N GLY A 86 15.58 -15.00 -0.50
CA GLY A 86 16.11 -15.29 0.84
C GLY A 86 16.59 -14.03 1.57
N GLU A 87 16.71 -14.10 2.91
CA GLU A 87 17.24 -12.99 3.72
C GLU A 87 18.67 -12.60 3.29
N GLY A 88 19.49 -13.56 2.85
CA GLY A 88 20.84 -13.29 2.36
C GLY A 88 20.92 -12.47 1.07
N GLU A 89 19.82 -12.34 0.33
CA GLU A 89 19.76 -11.51 -0.90
C GLU A 89 19.43 -10.04 -0.61
N THR A 90 19.30 -9.72 0.68
CA THR A 90 18.75 -8.46 1.16
C THR A 90 19.71 -7.85 2.20
N PRO A 91 19.60 -6.54 2.49
CA PRO A 91 20.36 -5.95 3.59
C PRO A 91 20.05 -6.56 4.98
N TRP A 92 19.04 -7.44 5.08
CA TRP A 92 18.53 -8.01 6.34
C TRP A 92 19.29 -9.23 6.85
N GLY A 93 20.10 -9.89 6.02
CA GLY A 93 20.84 -11.09 6.43
C GLY A 93 21.92 -10.87 7.50
N THR A 94 21.97 -9.67 8.11
CA THR A 94 22.89 -9.35 9.20
C THR A 94 22.28 -9.77 10.53
N PRO A 95 22.91 -10.69 11.29
CA PRO A 95 22.42 -11.11 12.62
C PRO A 95 22.09 -9.91 13.52
N GLY A 96 20.95 -9.96 14.23
CA GLY A 96 20.50 -8.89 15.13
C GLY A 96 19.59 -7.84 14.48
N SER A 97 19.29 -7.96 13.18
CA SER A 97 18.31 -7.10 12.48
C SER A 97 16.90 -7.71 12.42
N GLU A 98 16.65 -8.82 13.14
CA GLU A 98 15.37 -9.53 13.08
C GLU A 98 14.21 -8.66 13.57
N CYS A 99 14.44 -7.79 14.56
CA CYS A 99 13.41 -6.91 15.11
C CYS A 99 13.52 -5.44 14.66
N ARG A 100 14.48 -5.12 13.77
CA ARG A 100 14.64 -3.73 13.30
C ARG A 100 13.43 -3.30 12.48
N ILE A 101 12.98 -2.08 12.73
CA ILE A 101 11.98 -1.39 11.92
C ILE A 101 12.68 -0.79 10.69
N PHE A 102 12.12 -1.03 9.51
CA PHE A 102 12.58 -0.45 8.25
C PHE A 102 11.50 0.43 7.64
N CYS A 103 11.89 1.54 7.02
CA CYS A 103 11.02 2.37 6.20
C CYS A 103 11.30 2.12 4.71
N ASP A 104 10.35 2.50 3.86
CA ASP A 104 10.42 2.36 2.39
C ASP A 104 11.77 2.69 1.75
N ASP A 105 12.25 3.91 1.95
CA ASP A 105 13.47 4.44 1.35
C ASP A 105 14.74 3.68 1.74
N GLU A 106 14.71 2.93 2.84
CA GLU A 106 15.84 2.14 3.31
C GLU A 106 16.00 0.82 2.53
N ILE A 107 14.93 0.28 1.95
CA ILE A 107 14.90 -1.13 1.51
C ILE A 107 14.11 -1.44 0.25
N ASP A 108 13.11 -0.62 -0.10
CA ASP A 108 12.28 -0.86 -1.25
C ASP A 108 12.92 -0.33 -2.52
N LEU A 109 12.62 -0.97 -3.64
CA LEU A 109 13.29 -0.69 -4.91
C LEU A 109 12.30 -0.22 -5.96
N ALA A 110 12.77 0.63 -6.88
CA ALA A 110 12.03 0.90 -8.10
C ALA A 110 11.88 -0.41 -8.89
N LEU A 111 10.79 -0.54 -9.67
CA LEU A 111 10.50 -1.78 -10.41
C LEU A 111 11.68 -2.29 -11.27
N GLN A 112 12.37 -1.38 -11.98
CA GLN A 112 13.48 -1.78 -12.85
C GLN A 112 14.69 -2.29 -12.03
N GLU A 113 14.96 -1.65 -10.89
CA GLU A 113 16.01 -2.08 -9.97
C GLU A 113 15.69 -3.43 -9.34
N ALA A 114 14.43 -3.65 -8.94
CA ALA A 114 13.97 -4.94 -8.43
C ALA A 114 14.09 -6.05 -9.48
N VAL A 115 13.70 -5.79 -10.73
CA VAL A 115 13.84 -6.75 -11.85
C VAL A 115 15.31 -7.08 -12.12
N ALA A 116 16.19 -6.07 -12.10
CA ALA A 116 17.62 -6.28 -12.30
C ALA A 116 18.27 -7.04 -11.13
N ARG A 117 17.83 -6.77 -9.89
CA ARG A 117 18.35 -7.40 -8.67
C ARG A 117 17.88 -8.84 -8.51
N PHE A 118 16.65 -9.16 -8.91
CA PHE A 118 16.05 -10.48 -8.75
C PHE A 118 15.66 -11.08 -10.11
N PRO A 119 16.63 -11.35 -11.00
CA PRO A 119 16.36 -11.82 -12.37
C PRO A 119 15.69 -13.20 -12.42
N GLN A 120 15.73 -13.97 -11.32
CA GLN A 120 15.04 -15.24 -11.19
C GLN A 120 13.50 -15.10 -11.08
N ILE A 121 13.00 -13.90 -10.75
CA ILE A 121 11.56 -13.64 -10.61
C ILE A 121 11.09 -12.92 -11.87
N THR A 122 9.99 -13.40 -12.48
CA THR A 122 9.46 -12.75 -13.67
C THR A 122 9.02 -11.31 -13.36
N PRO A 123 9.20 -10.34 -14.29
CA PRO A 123 8.78 -8.95 -14.06
C PRO A 123 7.28 -8.82 -13.75
N GLN A 124 6.45 -9.69 -14.32
CA GLN A 124 5.03 -9.74 -14.03
C GLN A 124 4.77 -10.10 -12.56
N LYS A 125 5.50 -11.10 -12.03
CA LYS A 125 5.37 -11.51 -10.63
C LYS A 125 5.89 -10.42 -9.68
N ILE A 126 7.01 -9.77 -9.98
CA ILE A 126 7.54 -8.65 -9.18
C ILE A 126 6.50 -7.52 -9.05
N ARG A 127 5.79 -7.17 -10.13
CA ARG A 127 4.75 -6.12 -10.10
C ARG A 127 3.59 -6.41 -9.14
N GLU A 128 3.35 -7.67 -8.77
CA GLU A 128 2.34 -8.04 -7.77
C GLU A 128 2.71 -7.56 -6.36
N TYR A 129 3.98 -7.22 -6.13
CA TYR A 129 4.51 -6.71 -4.85
C TYR A 129 4.77 -5.20 -4.89
N SER A 130 4.28 -4.52 -5.94
CA SER A 130 4.27 -3.05 -5.95
C SER A 130 3.32 -2.49 -4.90
N TYR A 131 3.58 -1.28 -4.40
CA TYR A 131 2.69 -0.64 -3.42
C TYR A 131 1.25 -0.56 -3.91
N ALA A 132 1.03 -0.22 -5.19
CA ALA A 132 -0.31 -0.22 -5.78
C ALA A 132 -1.01 -1.59 -5.66
N SER A 133 -0.29 -2.66 -5.99
CA SER A 133 -0.81 -4.03 -5.89
C SER A 133 -1.06 -4.44 -4.43
N LEU A 134 -0.18 -4.04 -3.50
CA LEU A 134 -0.30 -4.35 -2.07
C LEU A 134 -1.43 -3.55 -1.40
N ILE A 135 -1.60 -2.26 -1.72
CA ILE A 135 -2.75 -1.47 -1.26
C ILE A 135 -4.05 -2.15 -1.72
N TYR A 136 -4.12 -2.58 -2.98
CA TYR A 136 -5.30 -3.28 -3.47
C TYR A 136 -5.54 -4.61 -2.73
N LYS A 137 -4.52 -5.47 -2.67
CA LYS A 137 -4.63 -6.83 -2.11
C LYS A 137 -4.84 -6.81 -0.59
N LEU A 138 -3.99 -6.07 0.12
CA LEU A 138 -3.88 -6.14 1.57
C LEU A 138 -4.85 -5.17 2.27
N LEU A 139 -5.11 -3.99 1.70
CA LEU A 139 -5.98 -2.99 2.32
C LEU A 139 -7.37 -3.03 1.71
N ARG A 140 -7.50 -2.63 0.44
CA ARG A 140 -8.80 -2.46 -0.20
C ARG A 140 -9.62 -3.74 -0.16
N CYS A 141 -9.09 -4.85 -0.70
CA CYS A 141 -9.80 -6.13 -0.74
C CYS A 141 -10.08 -6.67 0.65
N ALA A 142 -9.09 -6.69 1.54
CA ALA A 142 -9.25 -7.27 2.88
C ALA A 142 -10.32 -6.52 3.69
N TYR A 143 -10.25 -5.19 3.78
CA TYR A 143 -11.26 -4.42 4.53
C TYR A 143 -12.63 -4.44 3.87
N SER A 144 -12.71 -4.39 2.54
CA SER A 144 -14.01 -4.35 1.84
C SER A 144 -14.75 -5.69 1.86
N HIS A 145 -14.04 -6.81 1.92
CA HIS A 145 -14.63 -8.15 1.82
C HIS A 145 -14.60 -8.94 3.13
N GLU A 146 -13.59 -8.73 3.97
CA GLU A 146 -13.41 -9.47 5.22
C GLU A 146 -13.60 -8.60 6.47
N TYR A 147 -13.71 -7.27 6.33
CA TYR A 147 -13.84 -6.32 7.43
C TYR A 147 -12.73 -6.47 8.50
N ARG A 148 -11.53 -6.87 8.06
CA ARG A 148 -10.35 -7.05 8.91
C ARG A 148 -9.07 -6.86 8.09
N PRO A 149 -7.94 -6.52 8.72
CA PRO A 149 -6.65 -6.46 8.04
C PRO A 149 -6.29 -7.83 7.44
N HIS A 150 -5.65 -7.82 6.28
CA HIS A 150 -4.96 -9.02 5.79
C HIS A 150 -3.89 -9.43 6.81
N VAL A 151 -3.67 -10.74 6.99
CA VAL A 151 -2.73 -11.27 8.00
C VAL A 151 -1.37 -10.56 7.95
N SER A 152 -0.83 -10.31 6.77
CA SER A 152 0.46 -9.65 6.57
C SER A 152 0.53 -8.15 6.93
N ILE A 153 -0.56 -7.50 7.33
CA ILE A 153 -0.58 -6.09 7.74
C ILE A 153 -0.40 -5.94 9.25
N ASN A 154 0.31 -4.89 9.65
CA ASN A 154 0.24 -4.30 10.98
C ASN A 154 -0.57 -2.99 10.91
N GLU A 155 -1.67 -2.93 11.65
CA GLU A 155 -2.58 -1.77 11.69
C GLU A 155 -1.99 -0.56 12.44
N VAL A 156 -0.91 -0.79 13.19
CA VAL A 156 -0.15 0.26 13.86
C VAL A 156 1.09 0.57 13.04
N GLU A 157 1.35 1.86 12.81
CA GLU A 157 2.59 2.31 12.17
C GLU A 157 3.79 1.79 12.96
N ALA A 158 4.67 1.05 12.27
CA ALA A 158 5.84 0.47 12.93
C ALA A 158 6.87 1.54 13.32
N SER A 159 6.82 2.72 12.68
CA SER A 159 7.75 3.82 12.86
C SER A 159 7.00 5.12 13.09
N ARG A 160 7.55 6.01 13.93
CA ARG A 160 7.09 7.40 14.07
C ARG A 160 7.71 8.36 13.05
N ARG A 161 8.64 7.88 12.22
CA ARG A 161 9.24 8.66 11.12
C ARG A 161 8.22 8.77 10.01
N GLU A 162 8.19 9.91 9.31
CA GLU A 162 7.42 10.05 8.08
C GLU A 162 7.89 8.99 7.07
N ALA A 163 6.99 8.08 6.69
CA ALA A 163 7.23 7.04 5.69
C ALA A 163 5.93 6.77 4.92
N ARG A 164 6.03 6.11 3.77
CA ARG A 164 4.84 5.62 3.04
C ARG A 164 4.43 4.26 3.57
N ILE A 165 5.43 3.43 3.79
CA ILE A 165 5.32 2.08 4.31
C ILE A 165 6.47 1.83 5.29
N SER A 166 6.17 1.07 6.33
CA SER A 166 7.15 0.62 7.32
C SER A 166 6.96 -0.86 7.60
N TYR A 167 8.01 -1.50 8.07
CA TYR A 167 8.05 -2.94 8.25
C TYR A 167 8.58 -3.26 9.64
N ILE A 168 7.93 -4.20 10.32
CA ILE A 168 8.37 -4.74 11.60
C ILE A 168 8.54 -6.25 11.50
N GLY A 169 9.68 -6.75 11.98
CA GLY A 169 9.88 -8.18 12.10
C GLY A 169 9.12 -8.74 13.30
N ARG A 170 8.44 -9.86 13.07
CA ARG A 170 7.77 -10.64 14.09
C ARG A 170 8.36 -12.04 14.09
N ILE A 171 8.97 -12.42 15.20
CA ILE A 171 9.50 -13.79 15.38
C ILE A 171 8.30 -14.75 15.38
N SER A 172 8.38 -15.78 14.54
CA SER A 172 7.42 -16.87 14.43
C SER A 172 8.13 -18.22 14.53
N ALA A 173 7.37 -19.31 14.62
CA ALA A 173 7.93 -20.67 14.65
C ALA A 173 8.74 -21.01 13.38
N ASN A 174 8.47 -20.34 12.26
CA ASN A 174 9.09 -20.59 10.96
C ASN A 174 10.15 -19.54 10.58
N GLY A 175 10.59 -18.72 11.56
CA GLY A 175 11.51 -17.61 11.33
C GLY A 175 10.84 -16.25 11.47
N THR A 176 11.50 -15.20 10.97
CA THR A 176 11.03 -13.82 11.10
C THR A 176 10.06 -13.47 9.98
N GLU A 177 8.81 -13.17 10.31
CA GLU A 177 7.83 -12.65 9.36
C GLU A 177 7.85 -11.12 9.37
N ARG A 178 7.89 -10.47 8.20
CA ARG A 178 7.91 -9.01 8.12
C ARG A 178 6.50 -8.47 7.90
N ARG A 179 5.88 -7.93 8.96
CA ARG A 179 4.56 -7.30 8.84
C ARG A 179 4.68 -5.94 8.18
N VAL A 180 3.78 -5.67 7.24
CA VAL A 180 3.72 -4.45 6.44
C VAL A 180 2.79 -3.45 7.10
N SER A 181 3.19 -2.18 7.24
CA SER A 181 2.31 -1.12 7.73
C SER A 181 2.36 0.08 6.78
N PHE A 182 1.25 0.34 6.08
CA PHE A 182 1.10 1.56 5.30
C PHE A 182 0.72 2.71 6.25
N HIS A 183 1.43 3.83 6.16
CA HIS A 183 1.15 4.98 7.01
C HIS A 183 -0.16 5.64 6.58
N LEU A 184 -1.00 6.04 7.55
CA LEU A 184 -2.31 6.59 7.24
C LEU A 184 -2.19 7.90 6.45
N GLU A 185 -1.25 8.76 6.83
CA GLU A 185 -1.02 10.02 6.14
C GLU A 185 -0.63 9.81 4.67
N TYR A 186 0.13 8.76 4.36
CA TYR A 186 0.46 8.42 2.98
C TYR A 186 -0.80 8.04 2.16
N LEU A 187 -1.66 7.18 2.71
CA LEU A 187 -2.89 6.76 2.03
C LEU A 187 -3.85 7.94 1.83
N ILE A 188 -3.97 8.81 2.83
CA ILE A 188 -4.83 10.00 2.78
C ILE A 188 -4.33 10.98 1.72
N ARG A 189 -3.03 11.33 1.74
CA ARG A 189 -2.43 12.21 0.72
C ARG A 189 -2.55 11.64 -0.69
N LEU A 190 -2.41 10.33 -0.83
CA LEU A 190 -2.58 9.63 -2.11
C LEU A 190 -4.03 9.79 -2.62
N ALA A 191 -5.03 9.59 -1.75
CA ALA A 191 -6.43 9.76 -2.12
C ALA A 191 -6.78 11.23 -2.41
N GLU A 192 -6.35 12.18 -1.57
CA GLU A 192 -6.52 13.62 -1.80
C GLU A 192 -5.93 14.05 -3.16
N TYR A 193 -4.72 13.59 -3.46
CA TYR A 193 -4.10 13.84 -4.75
C TYR A 193 -4.96 13.32 -5.91
N HIS A 194 -5.40 12.05 -5.87
CA HIS A 194 -6.22 11.47 -6.94
C HIS A 194 -7.59 12.16 -7.10
N VAL A 195 -8.18 12.67 -6.02
CA VAL A 195 -9.39 13.50 -6.08
C VAL A 195 -9.11 14.83 -6.78
N SER A 196 -7.97 15.47 -6.49
CA SER A 196 -7.60 16.78 -7.05
C SER A 196 -7.31 16.76 -8.56
N ILE A 197 -6.94 15.59 -9.11
CA ILE A 197 -6.62 15.41 -10.53
C ILE A 197 -7.71 14.65 -11.31
N LEU A 198 -8.92 14.59 -10.77
CA LEU A 198 -10.07 14.03 -11.50
C LEU A 198 -10.34 14.84 -12.78
N PRO A 199 -10.61 14.16 -13.91
CA PRO A 199 -10.88 14.81 -15.19
C PRO A 199 -12.23 15.54 -15.24
#